data_AF-A0A9D2B5N1-F1
#
_entry.id   AF-A0A9D2B5N1-F1
#
_cell.length_a   1.000
_cell.length_b   1.000
_cell.length_c   1.000
_cell.angle_alpha   90.00
_cell.angle_beta   90.00
_cell.angle_gamma   90.00
#
_symmetry.space_group_name_H-M   'P 1'
#
loop_
_entity.id
_entity.type
_entity.pdbx_description
1 polymer ?
#
loop_
_entity_poly.entity_id
_entity_poly.type
_entity_poly.pdbx_seq_one_letter_code
_entity_poly.pdbx_strand_id
1 'polypeptide(L)'
;KDGMALMVLGLPGTAARHTARVTELLESWAQAGRRWVGDPHAWHVVALPLGSPHLPLLVAQQPRWALWIDDDPEAFRRGYRMLKQIAEQGGPGRLIAVHPPGMGREGLLNNLQYVAQAYFGIDLLVMT
;
A
#
# COMPACT_ATOMS: atom_id res chain seq x y z
N LYS A 1 15.74 6.60 -17.92
CA LYS A 1 15.09 5.31 -17.60
C LYS A 1 14.05 5.65 -16.55
N ASP A 2 12.78 5.71 -16.92
CA ASP A 2 11.72 6.02 -15.95
C ASP A 2 11.57 4.84 -15.00
N GLY A 3 11.91 5.07 -13.74
CA GLY A 3 11.71 4.09 -12.66
C GLY A 3 10.22 3.75 -12.51
N MET A 4 9.92 2.58 -11.95
CA MET A 4 8.54 2.18 -11.72
C MET A 4 7.96 2.96 -10.53
N ALA A 5 7.09 3.92 -10.79
CA ALA A 5 6.41 4.63 -9.70
C ALA A 5 5.49 3.67 -8.91
N LEU A 6 5.57 3.74 -7.58
CA LEU A 6 4.65 3.08 -6.66
C LEU A 6 4.04 4.15 -5.75
N MET A 7 2.75 4.41 -5.94
CA MET A 7 2.00 5.34 -5.12
C MET A 7 1.63 4.65 -3.80
N VAL A 8 1.99 5.23 -2.66
CA VAL A 8 1.76 4.64 -1.34
C VAL A 8 0.86 5.52 -0.49
N LEU A 9 -0.28 4.98 -0.10
CA LEU A 9 -1.23 5.58 0.82
C LEU A 9 -1.01 5.05 2.24
N GLY A 10 -1.43 5.81 3.26
CA GLY A 10 -1.45 5.34 4.65
C GLY A 10 -0.10 5.37 5.38
N LEU A 11 0.98 5.83 4.74
CA LEU A 11 2.23 6.12 5.44
C LEU A 11 2.01 7.24 6.47
N PRO A 12 2.68 7.21 7.64
CA PRO A 12 2.52 8.22 8.69
C PRO A 12 3.04 9.62 8.28
N GLY A 13 3.67 9.76 7.12
CA GLY A 13 4.07 11.02 6.52
C GLY A 13 4.74 10.85 5.17
N THR A 14 5.06 11.97 4.50
CA THR A 14 5.70 12.00 3.17
C THR A 14 7.22 12.14 3.20
N ALA A 15 7.82 12.23 4.40
CA ALA A 15 9.27 12.35 4.55
C ALA A 15 10.00 11.09 4.05
N ALA A 16 11.23 11.26 3.55
CA ALA A 16 12.05 10.19 2.96
C ALA A 16 12.20 8.95 3.86
N ARG A 17 12.25 9.13 5.18
CA ARG A 17 12.30 8.03 6.16
C ARG A 17 11.07 7.10 6.10
N HIS A 18 9.91 7.60 5.69
CA HIS A 18 8.68 6.82 5.62
C HIS A 18 8.63 6.01 4.31
N THR A 19 9.10 6.58 3.21
CA THR A 19 9.24 5.86 1.94
C THR A 19 10.38 4.84 1.97
N ALA A 20 11.43 5.06 2.78
CA ALA A 20 12.51 4.11 2.99
C ALA A 20 11.99 2.76 3.51
N ARG A 21 11.02 2.75 4.43
CA ARG A 21 10.40 1.52 4.95
C ARG A 21 9.74 0.66 3.86
N VAL A 22 9.18 1.30 2.84
CA VAL A 22 8.61 0.59 1.69
C VAL A 22 9.72 -0.02 0.83
N THR A 23 10.84 0.69 0.69
CA THR A 23 12.01 0.19 -0.06
C THR A 23 12.62 -1.02 0.65
N GLU A 24 12.81 -0.94 1.97
CA GLU A 24 13.25 -2.06 2.81
C GLU A 24 12.32 -3.28 2.69
N LEU A 25 11.00 -3.07 2.64
CA LEU A 25 10.04 -4.15 2.39
C LEU A 25 10.23 -4.77 0.99
N LEU A 26 10.36 -3.96 -0.06
CA LEU A 26 10.61 -4.45 -1.41
C LEU A 26 11.91 -5.25 -1.48
N GLU A 27 12.97 -4.80 -0.80
CA GLU A 27 14.21 -5.55 -0.65
C GLU A 27 13.99 -6.91 0.01
N SER A 28 13.24 -6.95 1.11
CA SER A 28 12.92 -8.21 1.79
C SER A 28 12.14 -9.18 0.90
N TRP A 29 11.20 -8.67 0.10
CA TRP A 29 10.45 -9.49 -0.86
C TRP A 29 11.32 -9.98 -2.01
N ALA A 30 12.22 -9.14 -2.54
CA ALA A 30 13.17 -9.55 -3.56
C ALA A 30 14.12 -10.65 -3.04
N GLN A 31 14.64 -10.51 -1.81
CA GLN A 31 15.46 -11.51 -1.13
C GLN A 31 14.69 -12.83 -0.89
N ALA A 32 13.39 -12.74 -0.62
CA ALA A 32 12.49 -13.89 -0.51
C ALA A 32 12.10 -14.50 -1.88
N GLY A 33 12.67 -14.03 -3.00
CA GLY A 33 12.47 -14.60 -4.33
C GLY A 33 11.20 -14.11 -5.05
N ARG A 34 10.57 -13.02 -4.59
CA ARG A 34 9.40 -12.44 -5.25
C ARG A 34 9.81 -11.73 -6.55
N ARG A 35 9.88 -12.50 -7.64
CA ARG A 35 10.36 -12.06 -8.96
C ARG A 35 9.69 -10.80 -9.51
N TRP A 36 8.44 -10.52 -9.15
CA TRP A 36 7.71 -9.34 -9.63
C TRP A 36 8.29 -8.03 -9.09
N VAL A 37 8.99 -8.05 -7.95
CA VAL A 37 9.65 -6.86 -7.39
C VAL A 37 10.79 -6.41 -8.31
N GLY A 38 11.51 -7.35 -8.94
CA GLY A 38 12.68 -7.01 -9.75
C GLY A 38 13.78 -6.39 -8.90
N ASP A 39 14.30 -5.23 -9.33
CA ASP A 39 15.24 -4.41 -8.56
C ASP A 39 14.47 -3.47 -7.62
N PRO A 40 14.55 -3.64 -6.28
CA PRO A 40 13.89 -2.77 -5.31
C PRO A 40 14.21 -1.29 -5.48
N HIS A 41 15.43 -0.95 -5.90
CA HIS A 41 15.87 0.43 -6.07
C HIS A 41 15.44 1.05 -7.41
N ALA A 42 14.91 0.25 -8.34
CA ALA A 42 14.30 0.76 -9.56
C ALA A 42 12.88 1.31 -9.33
N TRP A 43 12.31 1.09 -8.14
CA TRP A 43 11.03 1.64 -7.74
C TRP A 43 11.17 3.08 -7.27
N HIS A 44 10.30 3.96 -7.78
CA HIS A 44 10.14 5.31 -7.26
C HIS A 44 8.94 5.34 -6.31
N VAL A 45 9.20 5.22 -5.00
CA VAL A 45 8.15 5.22 -3.97
C VAL A 45 7.67 6.64 -3.73
N VAL A 46 6.38 6.89 -3.95
CA VAL A 46 5.75 8.19 -3.77
C VAL A 46 4.68 8.11 -2.69
N ALA A 47 4.94 8.70 -1.53
CA ALA A 47 3.97 8.80 -0.46
C ALA A 47 2.89 9.84 -0.79
N LEU A 48 1.62 9.44 -0.72
CA LEU A 48 0.48 10.32 -0.98
C LEU A 48 -0.44 10.38 0.25
N PRO A 49 -0.79 11.58 0.74
CA PRO A 49 -1.81 11.71 1.77
C PRO A 49 -3.17 11.21 1.27
N LEU A 50 -3.89 10.48 2.12
CA LEU A 50 -5.22 9.93 1.81
C LEU A 50 -6.29 10.99 1.51
N GLY A 51 -6.09 12.24 1.92
CA GLY A 51 -7.00 13.36 1.63
C GLY A 51 -6.51 14.26 0.49
N SER A 52 -5.56 13.80 -0.32
CA SER A 52 -5.05 14.60 -1.43
C SER A 52 -6.16 14.89 -2.45
N PRO A 53 -6.41 16.15 -2.81
CA PRO A 53 -7.40 16.49 -3.83
C PRO A 53 -6.98 15.97 -5.23
N HIS A 54 -5.72 15.58 -5.40
CA HIS A 54 -5.20 15.04 -6.65
C HIS A 54 -5.36 13.52 -6.76
N LEU A 55 -5.95 12.85 -5.76
CA LEU A 55 -6.09 11.39 -5.76
C LEU A 55 -6.80 10.86 -7.02
N PRO A 56 -7.95 11.39 -7.47
CA PRO A 56 -8.62 10.90 -8.69
C PRO A 56 -7.76 11.04 -9.95
N LEU A 57 -7.05 12.16 -10.08
CA LEU A 57 -6.16 12.42 -11.21
C LEU A 57 -5.00 11.44 -11.23
N LEU A 58 -4.39 11.19 -10.07
CA LEU A 58 -3.27 10.26 -9.95
C LEU A 58 -3.73 8.82 -10.23
N VAL A 59 -4.92 8.42 -9.80
CA VAL A 59 -5.48 7.09 -10.10
C VAL A 59 -5.60 6.85 -11.61
N ALA A 60 -5.99 7.87 -12.37
CA ALA A 60 -6.07 7.77 -13.83
C ALA A 60 -4.70 7.67 -14.52
N GLN A 61 -3.62 8.10 -13.87
CA GLN A 61 -2.28 8.21 -14.48
C GLN A 61 -1.30 7.14 -13.99
N GLN A 62 -1.48 6.67 -12.75
CA GLN A 62 -0.53 5.80 -12.08
C GLN A 62 -1.10 4.39 -11.95
N PRO A 63 -0.42 3.37 -12.50
CA PRO A 63 -0.96 2.01 -12.53
C PRO A 63 -0.74 1.22 -11.24
N ARG A 64 0.15 1.67 -10.35
CA ARG A 64 0.61 0.87 -9.21
C ARG A 64 0.40 1.60 -7.89
N TRP A 65 -0.35 0.95 -7.02
CA TRP A 65 -0.77 1.51 -5.74
C TRP A 65 -0.52 0.52 -4.62
N ALA A 66 -0.11 1.04 -3.46
CA ALA A 66 0.02 0.31 -2.23
C ALA A 66 -0.67 1.04 -1.08
N LEU A 67 -1.14 0.26 -0.11
CA LEU A 67 -1.67 0.73 1.16
C LEU A 67 -0.76 0.24 2.28
N TRP A 68 -0.15 1.17 2.99
CA TRP A 68 0.64 0.87 4.18
C TRP A 68 -0.26 0.53 5.36
N ILE A 69 -0.04 -0.65 5.93
CA ILE A 69 -0.73 -1.18 7.11
C ILE A 69 0.30 -1.30 8.22
N ASP A 70 0.10 -0.51 9.27
CA ASP A 70 0.94 -0.59 10.47
C ASP A 70 0.73 -1.90 11.25
N ASP A 71 1.56 -2.10 12.26
CA ASP A 71 1.65 -3.32 13.06
C ASP A 71 1.23 -3.16 14.52
N ASP A 72 0.51 -2.11 14.88
CA ASP A 72 -0.04 -1.95 16.23
C ASP A 72 -1.46 -2.56 16.35
N PRO A 73 -2.01 -2.69 17.57
CA PRO A 73 -3.34 -3.28 17.80
C PRO A 73 -4.49 -2.55 17.09
N GLU A 74 -4.31 -1.28 16.74
CA GLU A 74 -5.32 -0.46 16.08
C GLU A 74 -5.22 -0.51 14.55
N ALA A 75 -4.29 -1.30 14.00
CA ALA A 75 -4.02 -1.41 12.58
C ALA A 75 -5.27 -1.79 11.76
N PHE A 76 -6.12 -2.69 12.25
CA PHE A 76 -7.35 -3.04 11.55
C PHE A 76 -8.29 -1.84 11.43
N ARG A 77 -8.56 -1.16 12.55
CA ARG A 77 -9.48 -0.01 12.60
C ARG A 77 -8.96 1.14 11.76
N ARG A 78 -7.63 1.36 11.70
CA ARG A 78 -7.04 2.34 10.79
C ARG A 78 -7.15 1.88 9.34
N GLY A 79 -6.75 0.66 9.02
CA GLY A 79 -6.85 0.06 7.68
C GLY A 79 -8.26 0.18 7.09
N TYR A 80 -9.28 -0.20 7.85
CA TYR A 80 -10.68 -0.08 7.45
C TYR A 80 -11.08 1.37 7.12
N ARG A 81 -10.71 2.34 7.98
CA ARG A 81 -11.00 3.76 7.73
C ARG A 81 -10.29 4.28 6.49
N MET A 82 -9.05 3.84 6.26
CA MET A 82 -8.31 4.21 5.05
C MET A 82 -8.98 3.67 3.80
N LEU A 83 -9.39 2.40 3.79
CA LEU A 83 -10.12 1.79 2.67
C LEU A 83 -11.44 2.50 2.38
N LYS A 84 -12.21 2.81 3.43
CA LYS A 84 -13.45 3.59 3.29
C LYS A 84 -13.19 4.96 2.65
N GLN A 85 -12.18 5.69 3.15
CA GLN A 85 -11.83 6.99 2.62
C GLN A 85 -11.34 6.92 1.16
N ILE A 86 -10.55 5.90 0.81
CA ILE A 86 -10.12 5.63 -0.56
C ILE A 86 -11.32 5.47 -1.48
N ALA A 87 -12.30 4.64 -1.07
CA ALA A 87 -13.50 4.40 -1.86
C ALA A 87 -14.35 5.67 -2.04
N GLU A 88 -14.56 6.42 -0.96
CA GLU A 88 -15.35 7.66 -0.98
C GLU A 88 -14.73 8.76 -1.85
N GLN A 89 -13.41 8.74 -2.04
CA GLN A 89 -12.67 9.75 -2.82
C GLN A 89 -12.37 9.34 -4.26
N GLY A 90 -12.91 8.20 -4.74
CA GLY A 90 -12.59 7.69 -6.08
C GLY A 90 -11.14 7.26 -6.22
N GLY A 91 -10.58 6.67 -5.16
CA GLY A 91 -9.23 6.12 -5.11
C GLY A 91 -9.05 4.84 -5.94
N PRO A 92 -7.86 4.22 -5.89
CA PRO A 92 -7.55 3.05 -6.71
C PRO A 92 -8.40 1.83 -6.35
N GLY A 93 -8.92 1.15 -7.37
CA GLY A 93 -9.68 -0.11 -7.22
C GLY A 93 -8.81 -1.34 -6.92
N ARG A 94 -7.48 -1.21 -6.98
CA ARG A 94 -6.53 -2.29 -6.65
C ARG A 94 -5.34 -1.72 -5.89
N LEU A 95 -4.98 -2.37 -4.80
CA LEU A 95 -3.91 -1.95 -3.88
C LEU A 95 -3.07 -3.16 -3.47
N ILE A 96 -1.75 -2.98 -3.35
CA ILE A 96 -0.89 -3.94 -2.65
C ILE A 96 -0.88 -3.57 -1.17
N ALA A 97 -1.19 -4.51 -0.28
CA ALA A 97 -0.97 -4.34 1.15
C ALA A 97 0.53 -4.40 1.44
N VAL A 98 1.10 -3.32 1.97
CA VAL A 98 2.49 -3.25 2.42
C VAL A 98 2.52 -3.07 3.94
N HIS A 99 3.40 -3.79 4.62
CA HIS A 99 3.49 -3.77 6.09
C HIS A 99 4.94 -3.99 6.54
N PRO A 100 5.29 -3.65 7.79
CA PRO A 100 6.61 -3.98 8.34
C PRO A 100 6.93 -5.49 8.26
N PRO A 101 8.19 -5.87 7.93
CA PRO A 101 8.60 -7.27 7.92
C PRO A 101 8.55 -7.91 9.32
N GLY A 102 8.37 -9.23 9.39
CA GLY A 102 8.29 -9.97 10.67
C GLY A 102 6.91 -9.98 11.34
N MET A 103 5.88 -9.48 10.65
CA MET A 103 4.51 -9.46 11.16
C MET A 103 3.83 -10.84 10.99
N GLY A 104 3.51 -11.51 12.12
CA GLY A 104 2.65 -12.70 12.14
C GLY A 104 1.16 -12.33 12.20
N ARG A 105 0.59 -11.77 11.12
CA ARG A 105 -0.82 -11.32 11.13
C ARG A 105 -1.58 -11.59 9.83
N GLU A 106 -1.47 -12.82 9.32
CA GLU A 106 -2.35 -13.29 8.24
C GLU A 106 -3.82 -12.97 8.54
N GLY A 107 -4.29 -13.13 9.79
CA GLY A 107 -5.65 -12.77 10.19
C GLY A 107 -6.01 -11.29 10.00
N LEU A 108 -5.10 -10.35 10.31
CA LEU A 108 -5.34 -8.92 10.09
C LEU A 108 -5.48 -8.61 8.60
N LEU A 109 -4.51 -9.08 7.80
CA LEU A 109 -4.45 -8.78 6.38
C LEU A 109 -5.59 -9.45 5.61
N ASN A 110 -5.94 -10.68 5.97
CA ASN A 110 -7.09 -11.39 5.41
C ASN A 110 -8.40 -10.68 5.73
N ASN A 111 -8.57 -10.18 6.97
CA ASN A 111 -9.75 -9.41 7.34
C ASN A 111 -9.82 -8.09 6.56
N LEU A 112 -8.70 -7.37 6.40
CA LEU A 112 -8.65 -6.15 5.59
C LEU A 112 -8.92 -6.43 4.11
N GLN A 113 -8.40 -7.53 3.58
CA GLN A 113 -8.66 -7.96 2.20
C GLN A 113 -10.14 -8.27 1.99
N TYR A 114 -10.76 -9.00 2.92
CA TYR A 114 -12.18 -9.31 2.88
C TYR A 114 -13.05 -8.03 2.87
N VAL A 115 -12.84 -7.12 3.82
CA VAL A 115 -13.66 -5.89 3.91
C VAL A 115 -13.39 -4.92 2.76
N ALA A 116 -12.16 -4.87 2.23
CA ALA A 116 -11.82 -4.09 1.04
C ALA A 116 -12.71 -4.49 -0.15
N GLN A 117 -12.81 -5.80 -0.40
CA GLN A 117 -13.62 -6.29 -1.49
C GLN A 117 -15.12 -6.19 -1.18
N ALA A 118 -15.56 -6.68 -0.02
CA ALA A 118 -16.96 -6.85 0.32
C ALA A 118 -17.72 -5.52 0.45
N TYR A 119 -17.06 -4.47 0.94
CA TYR A 119 -17.72 -3.19 1.22
C TYR A 119 -17.30 -2.06 0.29
N PHE A 120 -16.11 -2.15 -0.31
CA PHE A 120 -15.54 -1.04 -1.08
C PHE A 120 -15.22 -1.40 -2.53
N GLY A 121 -15.33 -2.68 -2.92
CA GLY A 121 -14.98 -3.13 -4.27
C GLY A 121 -13.50 -2.92 -4.60
N ILE A 122 -12.63 -2.94 -3.58
CA ILE A 122 -11.19 -2.76 -3.70
C ILE A 122 -10.49 -4.12 -3.66
N ASP A 123 -9.76 -4.44 -4.72
CA ASP A 123 -8.85 -5.57 -4.79
C ASP A 123 -7.60 -5.30 -3.92
N LEU A 124 -7.61 -5.69 -2.64
CA LEU A 124 -6.44 -5.59 -1.77
C LEU A 124 -5.58 -6.86 -1.91
N LEU A 125 -4.43 -6.75 -2.57
CA LEU A 125 -3.48 -7.83 -2.79
C LEU A 125 -2.58 -7.98 -1.56
N VAL A 126 -2.71 -9.10 -0.85
CA VAL A 126 -1.82 -9.46 0.26
C VAL A 126 -0.74 -10.39 -0.27
N MET A 127 0.52 -10.02 -0.06
CA MET A 127 1.67 -10.82 -0.46
C MET A 127 2.23 -11.52 0.78
N THR A 128 1.88 -12.80 0.97
CA THR A 128 2.50 -13.71 1.94
C THR A 128 3.69 -14.40 1.31
#